data_AF-A0A7Z2GQ56-F1
#
_entry.id   AF-A0A7Z2GQ56-F1
#
_cell.length_a   1.000
_cell.length_b   1.000
_cell.length_c   1.000
_cell.angle_alpha   90.00
_cell.angle_beta   90.00
_cell.angle_gamma   90.00
#
_symmetry.space_group_name_H-M   'P 1'
#
loop_
_entity.id
_entity.type
_entity.pdbx_description
1 polymer ?
#
loop_
_entity_poly.entity_id
_entity_poly.type
_entity_poly.pdbx_seq_one_letter_code
_entity_poly.pdbx_strand_id
1 'polypeptide(L)'
;MRETPILPFPRFIIIRARARRAWRPVTALLSCGCVALAGCGGGGSSGNPGSTAAKVAIQPMSTGYFSDPYPIHTVTPNSASTVPAFSGTTKQLLTCAGSLQPNCFTGTAMTIDGSAFAAQATAAGTSISGFENLNVYQDSSGAWQMAVTAHIAGPSTNPPNQRSWNVILHASPGPANPSTGIPTAWVADAVLKGKIGAWGQANYDGKYVEDSGTLYLVYSGVMADQTNGIMAQAMQSATVAASSAPVPLLGDETSNGGYNSELFYGLGSGKTYKQIETGNITKVQGKYVMTYSVGGYNQPDYKAGIAWSDHFLPTTAGAYYKRAQKLDTAGVWGQPNHAEVAYLLQSQEAQWPNYVADQVLAPGVPSIVSDTGGQTYLVFAGYAPSDAPTQDGLYIGSHRRPYYVRLNVQIPPNATVDGTAAQDLTNWVQPVTSP
;
A
#
# COMPACT_ATOMS: atom_id res chain seq x y z
N MET A 1 28.89 6.44 16.01
CA MET A 1 28.35 5.12 15.62
C MET A 1 28.12 5.17 14.12
N ARG A 2 28.73 4.26 13.34
CA ARG A 2 28.61 4.24 11.88
C ARG A 2 27.28 3.60 11.51
N GLU A 3 26.38 4.37 10.90
CA GLU A 3 25.14 3.85 10.31
C GLU A 3 25.51 2.80 9.24
N THR A 4 24.97 1.61 9.40
CA THR A 4 25.15 0.54 8.42
C THR A 4 24.14 0.79 7.30
N PRO A 5 24.53 0.83 6.02
CA PRO A 5 23.59 1.07 4.93
C PRO A 5 22.55 -0.05 4.90
N ILE A 6 21.28 0.35 4.90
CA ILE A 6 20.12 -0.52 4.70
C ILE A 6 20.35 -1.26 3.39
N LEU A 7 20.47 -2.58 3.44
CA LEU A 7 20.65 -3.41 2.26
C LEU A 7 19.41 -3.27 1.35
N PRO A 8 19.59 -3.24 0.02
CA PRO A 8 18.46 -3.25 -0.90
C PRO A 8 17.62 -4.52 -0.67
N PHE A 9 16.30 -4.37 -0.75
CA PHE A 9 15.33 -5.46 -0.70
C PHE A 9 15.81 -6.68 -1.53
N PRO A 10 15.47 -7.90 -1.12
CA PRO A 10 15.76 -9.07 -1.94
C PRO A 10 15.03 -8.90 -3.26
N ARG A 11 15.76 -8.98 -4.37
CA ARG A 11 15.20 -9.15 -5.70
C ARG A 11 14.25 -10.35 -5.66
N PHE A 12 12.95 -10.12 -5.75
CA PHE A 12 11.98 -11.18 -5.98
C PHE A 12 12.23 -11.77 -7.38
N ILE A 13 12.95 -12.89 -7.45
CA ILE A 13 13.05 -13.70 -8.66
C ILE A 13 11.93 -14.76 -8.59
N ILE A 14 10.92 -14.59 -9.43
CA ILE A 14 9.75 -15.48 -9.55
C ILE A 14 10.11 -16.73 -10.38
N ILE A 15 9.48 -17.84 -9.97
CA ILE A 15 9.62 -19.22 -10.45
C ILE A 15 9.10 -19.38 -11.88
N ARG A 16 9.85 -20.08 -12.74
CA ARG A 16 9.41 -20.56 -14.05
C ARG A 16 8.49 -21.77 -13.89
N ALA A 17 7.20 -21.62 -14.19
CA ALA A 17 6.33 -22.77 -14.50
C ALA A 17 6.61 -23.24 -15.94
N ARG A 18 7.29 -24.38 -16.10
CA ARG A 18 7.46 -25.05 -17.40
C ARG A 18 6.19 -25.83 -17.74
N ALA A 19 5.28 -25.24 -18.51
CA ALA A 19 4.26 -26.00 -19.24
C ALA A 19 4.91 -26.60 -20.50
N ARG A 20 5.07 -27.93 -20.54
CA ARG A 20 5.42 -28.65 -21.77
C ARG A 20 4.15 -28.77 -22.63
N ARG A 21 4.09 -28.07 -23.76
CA ARG A 21 3.17 -28.40 -24.86
C ARG A 21 3.98 -28.58 -26.14
N ALA A 22 3.84 -29.76 -26.73
CA ALA A 22 4.50 -30.16 -27.95
C ALA A 22 4.06 -29.29 -29.13
N TRP A 23 5.04 -28.81 -29.90
CA TRP A 23 4.83 -28.17 -31.21
C TRP A 23 5.22 -29.16 -32.32
N ARG A 24 4.33 -29.30 -33.32
CA ARG A 24 4.65 -29.85 -34.64
C ARG A 24 5.11 -28.72 -35.56
N PRO A 25 6.06 -28.92 -36.48
CA PRO A 25 6.53 -27.88 -37.36
C PRO A 25 5.61 -27.76 -38.59
N VAL A 26 5.28 -26.52 -38.97
CA VAL A 26 4.87 -26.20 -40.33
C VAL A 26 5.86 -25.19 -40.88
N THR A 27 6.57 -25.63 -41.90
CA THR A 27 7.50 -24.89 -42.73
C THR A 27 6.72 -23.93 -43.62
N ALA A 28 7.07 -22.64 -43.64
CA ALA A 28 6.73 -21.74 -44.73
C ALA A 28 7.83 -20.70 -44.93
N LEU A 29 8.32 -20.65 -46.17
CA LEU A 29 9.37 -19.77 -46.68
C LEU A 29 8.97 -18.29 -46.54
N LEU A 30 9.92 -17.45 -46.10
CA LEU A 30 9.90 -16.02 -46.39
C LEU A 30 11.06 -15.66 -47.33
N SER A 31 10.68 -15.09 -48.46
CA SER A 31 11.53 -14.48 -49.47
C SER A 31 12.01 -13.09 -49.01
N CYS A 32 13.28 -12.81 -49.30
CA CYS A 32 13.92 -11.50 -49.19
C CYS A 32 13.25 -10.45 -50.09
N GLY A 33 13.12 -9.23 -49.55
CA GLY A 33 12.79 -8.03 -50.32
C GLY A 33 13.29 -6.80 -49.58
N CYS A 34 14.55 -6.42 -49.85
CA CYS A 34 15.08 -5.12 -49.47
C CYS A 34 14.53 -4.04 -50.39
N VAL A 35 13.91 -3.00 -49.84
CA VAL A 35 13.88 -1.67 -50.45
C VAL A 35 14.05 -0.64 -49.33
N ALA A 36 15.17 0.07 -49.37
CA ALA A 36 15.37 1.33 -48.67
C ALA A 36 14.99 2.47 -49.64
N LEU A 37 14.33 3.52 -49.14
CA LEU A 37 14.47 4.88 -49.63
C LEU A 37 13.95 5.88 -48.58
N ALA A 38 14.63 7.02 -48.52
CA ALA A 38 14.63 8.01 -47.47
C ALA A 38 13.58 9.11 -47.63
N GLY A 39 13.39 9.92 -46.58
CA GLY A 39 13.16 11.36 -46.75
C GLY A 39 12.05 12.01 -45.90
N CYS A 40 12.51 12.91 -45.02
CA CYS A 40 11.85 14.14 -44.53
C CYS A 40 10.66 14.07 -43.56
N GLY A 41 10.75 14.88 -42.50
CA GLY A 41 9.57 15.51 -41.92
C GLY A 41 9.63 15.82 -40.42
N GLY A 42 10.13 17.00 -40.07
CA GLY A 42 9.70 17.83 -38.93
C GLY A 42 9.47 17.15 -37.58
N GLY A 43 10.41 17.36 -36.65
CA GLY A 43 10.14 17.30 -35.21
C GLY A 43 9.13 18.38 -34.81
N GLY A 44 7.85 18.06 -34.97
CA GLY A 44 6.74 18.84 -34.46
C GLY A 44 6.64 18.65 -32.96
N SER A 45 7.01 19.70 -32.23
CA SER A 45 6.60 19.95 -30.85
C SER A 45 5.11 19.65 -30.70
N SER A 46 4.74 18.60 -29.97
CA SER A 46 3.39 18.44 -29.44
C SER A 46 3.25 19.40 -28.25
N GLY A 47 3.16 20.69 -28.58
CA GLY A 47 2.68 21.71 -27.66
C GLY A 47 1.29 21.29 -27.18
N ASN A 48 1.19 20.98 -25.89
CA ASN A 48 -0.07 20.65 -25.26
C ASN A 48 -0.86 21.96 -25.06
N PRO A 49 -2.02 22.15 -25.69
CA PRO A 49 -2.76 23.40 -25.59
C PRO A 49 -3.43 23.50 -24.22
N GLY A 50 -2.89 24.37 -23.37
CA GLY A 50 -3.65 25.50 -22.83
C GLY A 50 -4.92 25.28 -22.00
N SER A 51 -5.28 24.06 -21.56
CA SER A 51 -6.16 23.94 -20.40
C SER A 51 -5.29 23.84 -19.15
N THR A 52 -5.36 24.84 -18.27
CA THR A 52 -5.02 24.69 -16.86
C THR A 52 -5.99 23.68 -16.25
N ALA A 53 -5.79 22.41 -16.58
CA ALA A 53 -6.55 21.32 -15.97
C ALA A 53 -6.29 21.43 -14.47
N ALA A 54 -7.38 21.53 -13.69
CA ALA A 54 -7.31 21.73 -12.26
C ALA A 54 -6.40 20.66 -11.66
N LYS A 55 -5.33 21.09 -10.99
CA LYS A 55 -4.30 20.18 -10.46
C LYS A 55 -4.71 19.72 -9.07
N VAL A 56 -4.45 18.46 -8.75
CA VAL A 56 -4.64 17.95 -7.39
C VAL A 56 -3.77 18.77 -6.42
N ALA A 57 -4.34 19.25 -5.31
CA ALA A 57 -3.67 20.16 -4.38
C ALA A 57 -2.84 19.40 -3.32
N ILE A 58 -1.71 18.81 -3.71
CA ILE A 58 -0.87 18.00 -2.81
C ILE A 58 0.01 18.90 -1.94
N GLN A 59 0.12 18.56 -0.65
CA GLN A 59 0.96 19.27 0.32
C GLN A 59 1.90 18.30 1.05
N PRO A 60 3.14 18.68 1.36
CA PRO A 60 4.04 17.87 2.18
C PRO A 60 3.58 17.86 3.64
N MET A 61 3.65 16.70 4.30
CA MET A 61 3.38 16.60 5.74
C MET A 61 4.56 17.12 6.58
N SER A 62 5.79 17.04 6.07
CA SER A 62 7.04 17.34 6.79
C SER A 62 8.17 17.73 5.83
N THR A 63 9.18 18.47 6.31
CA THR A 63 10.31 18.97 5.50
C THR A 63 11.43 17.97 5.22
N GLY A 64 11.40 16.77 5.81
CA GLY A 64 12.46 15.76 5.72
C GLY A 64 12.07 14.50 4.96
N TYR A 65 12.98 13.52 4.96
CA TYR A 65 12.72 12.18 4.48
C TYR A 65 11.98 11.39 5.55
N PHE A 66 10.77 10.96 5.22
CA PHE A 66 9.94 10.14 6.08
C PHE A 66 9.15 9.20 5.18
N SER A 67 9.17 7.91 5.51
CA SER A 67 8.39 6.89 4.85
C SER A 67 6.99 6.72 5.47
N ASP A 68 6.09 6.14 4.67
CA ASP A 68 4.73 5.66 4.92
C ASP A 68 4.01 6.10 6.21
N PRO A 69 3.09 7.08 6.13
CA PRO A 69 2.28 7.50 7.27
C PRO A 69 1.05 6.58 7.46
N TYR A 70 1.07 5.76 8.50
CA TYR A 70 -0.08 4.96 8.95
C TYR A 70 -0.78 5.66 10.11
N PRO A 71 -2.07 6.00 10.00
CA PRO A 71 -2.79 6.68 11.07
C PRO A 71 -2.93 5.78 12.30
N ILE A 72 -2.70 6.36 13.47
CA ILE A 72 -2.87 5.68 14.76
C ILE A 72 -4.32 5.84 15.20
N HIS A 73 -5.00 4.71 15.39
CA HIS A 73 -6.29 4.69 16.04
C HIS A 73 -6.13 4.98 17.54
N THR A 74 -6.96 5.88 18.06
CA THR A 74 -7.04 6.22 19.49
C THR A 74 -8.50 6.21 19.91
N VAL A 75 -8.79 5.72 21.12
CA VAL A 75 -10.16 5.69 21.66
C VAL A 75 -10.67 7.09 21.91
N THR A 76 -9.78 7.96 22.42
CA THR A 76 -10.06 9.37 22.64
C THR A 76 -9.10 10.19 21.79
N PRO A 77 -9.61 11.05 20.89
CA PRO A 77 -8.77 11.96 20.12
C PRO A 77 -7.91 12.81 21.04
N ASN A 78 -6.64 13.00 20.67
CA ASN A 78 -5.74 13.87 21.40
C ASN A 78 -6.24 15.33 21.33
N SER A 79 -6.53 15.96 22.48
CA SER A 79 -7.02 17.34 22.52
C SER A 79 -6.02 18.38 22.00
N ALA A 80 -4.73 18.03 21.87
CA ALA A 80 -3.69 18.91 21.34
C ALA A 80 -3.61 18.92 19.79
N SER A 81 -4.33 18.04 19.11
CA SER A 81 -4.32 17.93 17.64
C SER A 81 -5.73 17.73 17.10
N THR A 82 -6.02 18.34 15.96
CA THR A 82 -7.26 18.06 15.23
C THR A 82 -7.15 16.84 14.33
N VAL A 83 -5.93 16.36 14.04
CA VAL A 83 -5.67 15.18 13.20
C VAL A 83 -5.01 14.04 13.97
N PRO A 84 -5.15 12.78 13.52
CA PRO A 84 -4.45 11.65 14.13
C PRO A 84 -2.94 11.83 14.17
N ALA A 85 -2.29 11.16 15.12
CA ALA A 85 -0.87 10.87 15.01
C ALA A 85 -0.66 9.76 13.97
N PHE A 86 0.57 9.65 13.44
CA PHE A 86 0.92 8.61 12.48
C PHE A 86 2.14 7.82 12.97
N SER A 87 2.15 6.53 12.74
CA SER A 87 3.32 5.66 12.85
C SER A 87 3.68 5.12 11.47
N GLY A 88 4.80 4.40 11.32
CA GLY A 88 5.06 3.71 10.07
C GLY A 88 6.45 3.15 9.86
N THR A 89 6.85 3.01 8.59
CA THR A 89 8.15 2.42 8.20
C THR A 89 9.35 3.26 8.65
N THR A 90 9.13 4.52 9.05
CA THR A 90 10.15 5.46 9.53
C THR A 90 10.74 5.13 10.89
N LYS A 91 10.15 4.18 11.63
CA LYS A 91 10.43 4.00 13.06
C LYS A 91 10.26 5.32 13.83
N GLN A 92 9.26 6.11 13.46
CA GLN A 92 8.94 7.38 14.10
C GLN A 92 7.45 7.53 14.34
N LEU A 93 7.11 8.18 15.44
CA LEU A 93 5.80 8.72 15.76
C LEU A 93 5.74 10.15 15.21
N LEU A 94 4.80 10.41 14.30
CA LEU A 94 4.58 11.71 13.70
C LEU A 94 3.37 12.39 14.35
N THR A 95 3.57 13.62 14.83
CA THR A 95 2.51 14.44 15.42
C THR A 95 2.51 15.85 14.85
N CYS A 96 1.31 16.38 14.62
CA CYS A 96 1.07 17.77 14.21
C CYS A 96 0.24 18.43 15.32
N ALA A 97 0.62 19.63 15.76
CA ALA A 97 -0.16 20.38 16.74
C ALA A 97 -1.26 21.19 16.04
N GLY A 98 -2.46 21.22 16.61
CA GLY A 98 -3.58 21.98 16.06
C GLY A 98 -4.10 21.43 14.73
N SER A 99 -4.34 22.32 13.76
CA SER A 99 -4.87 21.98 12.43
C SER A 99 -3.79 21.46 11.49
N LEU A 100 -4.16 20.53 10.60
CA LEU A 100 -3.26 20.04 9.57
C LEU A 100 -2.83 21.18 8.64
N GLN A 101 -1.52 21.43 8.60
CA GLN A 101 -0.87 22.44 7.76
C GLN A 101 0.36 21.83 7.06
N PRO A 102 0.82 22.40 5.94
CA PRO A 102 2.02 21.93 5.29
C PRO A 102 3.20 21.93 6.26
N ASN A 103 3.96 20.84 6.29
CA ASN A 103 5.14 20.68 7.12
C ASN A 103 4.92 20.75 8.65
N CYS A 104 3.69 20.56 9.15
CA CYS A 104 3.44 20.65 10.60
C CYS A 104 3.88 19.41 11.40
N PHE A 105 4.14 18.27 10.74
CA PHE A 105 4.48 17.05 11.46
C PHE A 105 5.92 17.06 11.96
N THR A 106 6.06 16.68 13.22
CA THR A 106 7.33 16.45 13.91
C THR A 106 7.46 14.97 14.24
N GLY A 107 8.66 14.43 14.06
CA GLY A 107 8.95 13.01 14.30
C GLY A 107 9.61 12.77 15.65
N THR A 108 9.12 11.79 16.39
CA THR A 108 9.76 11.23 17.58
C THR A 108 10.19 9.79 17.29
N ALA A 109 11.45 9.44 17.54
CA ALA A 109 11.94 8.09 17.28
C ALA A 109 11.17 7.04 18.08
N MET A 110 10.86 5.92 17.42
CA MET A 110 10.30 4.72 18.02
C MET A 110 11.31 3.59 17.98
N THR A 111 11.31 2.75 19.02
CA THR A 111 12.18 1.59 19.14
C THR A 111 11.36 0.32 19.33
N ILE A 112 11.89 -0.78 18.83
CA ILE A 112 11.33 -2.13 19.00
C ILE A 112 12.45 -3.03 19.47
N ASP A 113 12.25 -3.66 20.61
CA ASP A 113 13.09 -4.76 21.07
C ASP A 113 12.53 -6.10 20.57
N GLY A 114 13.36 -6.84 19.82
CA GLY A 114 13.05 -8.19 19.33
C GLY A 114 13.68 -9.32 20.15
N SER A 115 14.30 -9.01 21.29
CA SER A 115 15.11 -9.94 22.08
C SER A 115 14.38 -11.22 22.49
N ALA A 116 13.06 -11.16 22.70
CA ALA A 116 12.22 -12.31 23.02
C ALA A 116 12.32 -13.44 21.98
N PHE A 117 12.63 -13.11 20.72
CA PHE A 117 12.74 -14.07 19.62
C PHE A 117 14.18 -14.51 19.32
N ALA A 118 15.19 -13.99 20.02
CA ALA A 118 16.60 -14.26 19.72
C ALA A 118 16.96 -15.75 19.82
N ALA A 119 16.46 -16.44 20.86
CA ALA A 119 16.69 -17.87 21.05
C ALA A 119 16.01 -18.70 19.95
N GLN A 120 14.76 -18.37 19.62
CA GLN A 120 14.01 -19.04 18.53
C GLN A 120 14.70 -18.85 17.18
N ALA A 121 15.13 -17.64 16.87
CA ALA A 121 15.82 -17.33 15.62
C ALA A 121 17.14 -18.09 15.52
N THR A 122 17.94 -18.09 16.60
CA THR A 122 19.21 -18.80 16.71
C THR A 122 19.05 -20.30 16.53
N ALA A 123 18.08 -20.92 17.20
CA ALA A 123 17.79 -22.35 17.08
C ALA A 123 17.41 -22.76 15.64
N ALA A 124 16.80 -21.85 14.88
CA ALA A 124 16.44 -22.06 13.48
C ALA A 124 17.53 -21.65 12.48
N GLY A 125 18.68 -21.13 12.92
CA GLY A 125 19.71 -20.59 12.02
C GLY A 125 19.27 -19.33 11.26
N THR A 126 18.35 -18.57 11.83
CA THR A 126 17.77 -17.34 11.25
C THR A 126 18.13 -16.12 12.10
N SER A 127 17.89 -14.92 11.59
CA SER A 127 18.00 -13.68 12.36
C SER A 127 16.93 -12.67 11.95
N ILE A 128 16.53 -11.80 12.88
CA ILE A 128 15.70 -10.63 12.55
C ILE A 128 16.63 -9.53 12.06
N SER A 129 16.53 -9.16 10.78
CA SER A 129 17.39 -8.16 10.15
C SER A 129 16.82 -6.75 10.22
N GLY A 130 15.55 -6.59 10.60
CA GLY A 130 14.92 -5.29 10.75
C GLY A 130 13.43 -5.34 11.07
N PHE A 131 12.88 -4.17 11.39
CA PHE A 131 11.46 -3.94 11.63
C PHE A 131 10.98 -2.79 10.75
N GLU A 132 9.79 -2.97 10.17
CA GLU A 132 9.09 -2.02 9.31
C GLU A 132 7.59 -2.09 9.58
N ASN A 133 6.82 -1.14 9.02
CA ASN A 133 5.37 -1.08 9.17
C ASN A 133 4.92 -1.15 10.63
N LEU A 134 5.44 -0.24 11.45
CA LEU A 134 5.08 -0.13 12.85
C LEU A 134 3.67 0.45 12.94
N ASN A 135 2.65 -0.39 13.05
CA ASN A 135 1.25 0.02 13.10
C ASN A 135 0.79 0.06 14.55
N VAL A 136 0.89 1.25 15.16
CA VAL A 136 0.41 1.49 16.53
C VAL A 136 -1.11 1.59 16.51
N TYR A 137 -1.73 1.00 17.52
CA TYR A 137 -3.17 0.93 17.67
C TYR A 137 -3.54 1.03 19.14
N GLN A 138 -4.58 1.78 19.47
CA GLN A 138 -5.22 1.70 20.78
C GLN A 138 -6.54 0.94 20.63
N ASP A 139 -6.69 -0.16 21.36
CA ASP A 139 -7.94 -0.92 21.38
C ASP A 139 -9.04 -0.20 22.15
N SER A 140 -10.28 -0.68 22.01
CA SER A 140 -11.46 -0.13 22.68
C SER A 140 -11.36 -0.05 24.21
N SER A 141 -10.47 -0.82 24.84
CA SER A 141 -10.20 -0.75 26.29
C SER A 141 -9.23 0.39 26.68
N GLY A 142 -8.61 1.03 25.69
CA GLY A 142 -7.57 2.03 25.87
C GLY A 142 -6.15 1.45 25.93
N ALA A 143 -5.99 0.13 25.76
CA ALA A 143 -4.68 -0.50 25.78
C ALA A 143 -3.97 -0.31 24.43
N TRP A 144 -2.67 -0.05 24.51
CA TRP A 144 -1.82 0.15 23.35
C TRP A 144 -1.32 -1.19 22.83
N GLN A 145 -1.45 -1.39 21.52
CA GLN A 145 -1.02 -2.55 20.78
C GLN A 145 -0.19 -2.09 19.58
N MET A 146 0.72 -2.94 19.10
CA MET A 146 1.37 -2.72 17.83
C MET A 146 1.42 -4.03 17.03
N ALA A 147 1.06 -3.94 15.75
CA ALA A 147 1.43 -4.93 14.76
C ALA A 147 2.65 -4.40 13.99
N VAL A 148 3.68 -5.24 13.85
CA VAL A 148 4.94 -4.86 13.19
C VAL A 148 5.36 -5.94 12.20
N THR A 149 5.91 -5.52 11.06
CA THR A 149 6.55 -6.44 10.13
C THR A 149 8.02 -6.62 10.51
N ALA A 150 8.42 -7.86 10.81
CA ALA A 150 9.80 -8.25 11.01
C ALA A 150 10.38 -8.90 9.75
N HIS A 151 11.55 -8.41 9.34
CA HIS A 151 12.35 -9.00 8.27
C HIS A 151 13.21 -10.12 8.82
N ILE A 152 13.04 -11.33 8.29
CA ILE A 152 13.81 -12.50 8.69
C ILE A 152 14.85 -12.79 7.62
N ALA A 153 16.12 -12.85 8.02
CA ALA A 153 17.20 -13.37 7.21
C ALA A 153 17.39 -14.86 7.53
N GLY A 154 17.22 -15.71 6.51
CA GLY A 154 17.41 -17.14 6.60
C GLY A 154 18.85 -17.60 6.35
N PRO A 155 19.14 -18.90 6.56
CA PRO A 155 20.43 -19.48 6.27
C PRO A 155 20.86 -19.25 4.80
N SER A 156 22.16 -19.04 4.58
CA SER A 156 22.72 -18.95 3.23
C SER A 156 22.55 -20.25 2.42
N THR A 157 22.33 -21.37 3.08
CA THR A 157 22.02 -22.67 2.47
C THR A 157 20.63 -22.72 1.85
N ASN A 158 19.72 -21.80 2.21
CA ASN A 158 18.41 -21.73 1.56
C ASN A 158 18.57 -21.30 0.09
N PRO A 159 17.64 -21.73 -0.79
CA PRO A 159 17.51 -21.20 -2.14
C PRO A 159 17.50 -19.66 -2.11
N PRO A 160 18.11 -18.95 -3.08
CA PRO A 160 18.22 -17.50 -3.05
C PRO A 160 16.89 -16.74 -2.82
N ASN A 161 15.78 -17.25 -3.37
CA ASN A 161 14.43 -16.70 -3.19
C ASN A 161 13.77 -17.05 -1.84
N GLN A 162 14.46 -17.77 -0.97
CA GLN A 162 14.01 -18.21 0.36
C GLN A 162 14.99 -17.82 1.47
N ARG A 163 15.95 -16.94 1.17
CA ARG A 163 16.91 -16.40 2.15
C ARG A 163 16.37 -15.23 2.96
N SER A 164 15.17 -14.78 2.64
CA SER A 164 14.50 -13.69 3.34
C SER A 164 13.00 -13.83 3.25
N TRP A 165 12.30 -13.51 4.33
CA TRP A 165 10.84 -13.46 4.36
C TRP A 165 10.37 -12.52 5.47
N ASN A 166 9.07 -12.23 5.45
CA ASN A 166 8.43 -11.35 6.41
C ASN A 166 7.54 -12.15 7.36
N VAL A 167 7.52 -11.71 8.62
CA VAL A 167 6.68 -12.21 9.69
C VAL A 167 5.98 -11.01 10.31
N ILE A 168 4.72 -11.16 10.69
CA ILE A 168 4.00 -10.14 11.46
C ILE A 168 4.06 -10.52 12.92
N LEU A 169 4.56 -9.61 13.74
CA LEU A 169 4.65 -9.75 15.18
C LEU A 169 3.69 -8.79 15.87
N HIS A 170 3.27 -9.17 17.07
CA HIS A 170 2.73 -8.25 18.06
C HIS A 170 3.89 -7.64 18.84
N ALA A 171 3.74 -6.39 19.25
CA ALA A 171 4.61 -5.78 20.25
C ALA A 171 3.79 -5.06 21.33
N SER A 172 4.17 -5.31 22.59
CA SER A 172 3.63 -4.65 23.77
C SER A 172 4.29 -3.29 24.01
N PRO A 173 3.55 -2.33 24.57
CA PRO A 173 4.06 -0.99 24.82
C PRO A 173 5.01 -0.96 26.03
N GLY A 174 6.06 -0.17 25.93
CA GLY A 174 6.74 0.39 27.10
C GLY A 174 5.94 1.55 27.71
N PRO A 175 6.55 2.36 28.60
CA PRO A 175 5.92 3.56 29.12
C PRO A 175 5.47 4.51 28.00
N ALA A 176 4.28 5.08 28.15
CA ALA A 176 3.75 6.08 27.23
C ALA A 176 4.66 7.31 27.18
N ASN A 177 4.78 7.94 26.00
CA ASN A 177 5.48 9.22 25.88
C ASN A 177 4.71 10.29 26.68
N PRO A 178 5.34 11.01 27.63
CA PRO A 178 4.65 11.98 28.48
C PRO A 178 3.96 13.12 27.73
N SER A 179 4.47 13.50 26.55
CA SER A 179 3.95 14.63 25.77
C SER A 179 2.76 14.24 24.90
N THR A 180 2.74 13.01 24.37
CA THR A 180 1.72 12.58 23.40
C THR A 180 0.75 11.54 23.96
N GLY A 181 1.11 10.87 25.06
CA GLY A 181 0.40 9.71 25.59
C GLY A 181 0.59 8.43 24.78
N ILE A 182 1.35 8.47 23.66
CA ILE A 182 1.56 7.35 22.75
C ILE A 182 2.93 6.71 23.06
N PRO A 183 3.02 5.38 23.27
CA PRO A 183 4.30 4.73 23.52
C PRO A 183 5.26 4.83 22.33
N THR A 184 6.53 5.09 22.62
CA THR A 184 7.61 5.11 21.61
C THR A 184 8.61 3.98 21.78
N ALA A 185 8.57 3.24 22.88
CA ALA A 185 9.35 2.02 23.08
C ALA A 185 8.42 0.82 23.11
N TRP A 186 8.79 -0.25 22.42
CA TRP A 186 7.96 -1.43 22.23
C TRP A 186 8.78 -2.70 22.35
N VAL A 187 8.16 -3.80 22.77
CA VAL A 187 8.80 -5.12 22.89
C VAL A 187 7.98 -6.13 22.10
N ALA A 188 8.58 -6.72 21.06
CA ALA A 188 7.95 -7.77 20.28
C ALA A 188 7.88 -9.06 21.10
N ASP A 189 6.69 -9.66 21.21
CA ASP A 189 6.42 -10.72 22.20
C ASP A 189 5.53 -11.87 21.67
N ALA A 190 4.83 -11.70 20.55
CA ALA A 190 4.09 -12.78 19.90
C ALA A 190 4.21 -12.77 18.37
N VAL A 191 4.19 -13.96 17.76
CA VAL A 191 4.09 -14.12 16.30
C VAL A 191 2.63 -14.20 15.91
N LEU A 192 2.15 -13.23 15.13
CA LEU A 192 0.77 -13.18 14.66
C LEU A 192 0.59 -13.93 13.34
N LYS A 193 1.57 -13.78 12.44
CA LYS A 193 1.51 -14.39 11.11
C LYS A 193 2.91 -14.74 10.60
N GLY A 194 3.05 -15.94 10.05
CA GLY A 194 4.32 -16.46 9.54
C GLY A 194 5.06 -17.25 10.61
N LYS A 195 6.35 -17.55 10.36
CA LYS A 195 7.22 -18.28 11.28
C LYS A 195 8.62 -17.73 11.20
N ILE A 196 9.25 -17.50 12.35
CA ILE A 196 10.65 -17.02 12.40
C ILE A 196 11.61 -18.07 11.88
N GLY A 197 11.36 -19.35 12.14
CA GLY A 197 12.27 -20.45 11.76
C GLY A 197 11.97 -21.13 10.42
N ALA A 198 10.98 -20.66 9.66
CA ALA A 198 10.60 -21.30 8.41
C ALA A 198 10.18 -20.26 7.38
N TRP A 199 10.68 -20.43 6.15
CA TRP A 199 10.30 -19.57 5.05
C TRP A 199 8.79 -19.60 4.83
N GLY A 200 8.22 -18.41 4.66
CA GLY A 200 6.84 -18.20 4.26
C GLY A 200 6.77 -17.09 3.24
N GLN A 201 5.81 -17.19 2.32
CA GLN A 201 5.51 -16.10 1.40
C GLN A 201 4.72 -15.00 2.12
N ALA A 202 4.94 -13.76 1.69
CA ALA A 202 4.18 -12.54 1.99
C ALA A 202 3.40 -12.54 3.32
N ASN A 203 3.96 -11.90 4.35
CA ASN A 203 3.22 -11.52 5.57
C ASN A 203 3.74 -10.15 6.02
N TYR A 204 3.07 -9.07 5.61
CA TYR A 204 3.50 -7.71 5.89
C TYR A 204 2.31 -6.75 5.98
N ASP A 205 2.57 -5.49 6.31
CA ASP A 205 1.56 -4.44 6.54
C ASP A 205 0.50 -4.81 7.59
N GLY A 206 0.87 -5.62 8.59
CA GLY A 206 -0.05 -5.99 9.66
C GLY A 206 -0.54 -4.78 10.45
N LYS A 207 -1.85 -4.67 10.65
CA LYS A 207 -2.50 -3.66 11.49
C LYS A 207 -3.76 -4.19 12.15
N TYR A 208 -4.10 -3.60 13.28
CA TYR A 208 -5.34 -3.91 13.97
C TYR A 208 -6.50 -3.05 13.45
N VAL A 209 -7.66 -3.67 13.34
CA VAL A 209 -8.94 -3.00 13.12
C VAL A 209 -9.95 -3.64 14.05
N GLU A 210 -10.74 -2.82 14.75
CA GLU A 210 -11.90 -3.29 15.50
C GLU A 210 -13.17 -3.02 14.70
N ASP A 211 -14.03 -4.04 14.61
CA ASP A 211 -15.37 -3.88 14.08
C ASP A 211 -16.37 -4.64 14.95
N SER A 212 -17.42 -3.95 15.38
CA SER A 212 -18.53 -4.54 16.15
C SER A 212 -18.06 -5.33 17.38
N GLY A 213 -17.02 -4.84 18.07
CA GLY A 213 -16.42 -5.47 19.25
C GLY A 213 -15.48 -6.66 18.95
N THR A 214 -15.22 -6.97 17.69
CA THR A 214 -14.24 -7.99 17.29
C THR A 214 -12.96 -7.32 16.81
N LEU A 215 -11.82 -7.76 17.34
CA LEU A 215 -10.49 -7.35 16.88
C LEU A 215 -10.07 -8.20 15.67
N TYR A 216 -9.53 -7.55 14.65
CA TYR A 216 -9.01 -8.19 13.45
C TYR A 216 -7.56 -7.75 13.20
N LEU A 217 -6.74 -8.67 12.72
CA LEU A 217 -5.49 -8.37 12.05
C LEU A 217 -5.75 -8.27 10.55
N VAL A 218 -5.59 -7.07 10.00
CA VAL A 218 -5.56 -6.83 8.55
C VAL A 218 -4.11 -6.86 8.08
N TYR A 219 -3.82 -7.58 7.00
CA TYR A 219 -2.45 -7.73 6.50
C TYR A 219 -2.38 -8.07 5.01
N SER A 220 -1.25 -7.75 4.39
CA SER A 220 -0.88 -8.18 3.04
C SER A 220 -0.31 -9.61 3.10
N GLY A 221 -0.87 -10.54 2.34
CA GLY A 221 -0.37 -11.91 2.27
C GLY A 221 -0.87 -12.74 1.09
N VAL A 222 -0.48 -14.02 1.08
CA VAL A 222 -0.85 -14.96 0.00
C VAL A 222 -2.23 -15.56 0.26
N MET A 223 -3.11 -15.49 -0.74
CA MET A 223 -4.44 -16.09 -0.75
C MET A 223 -4.39 -17.58 -1.12
N ALA A 224 -5.52 -18.27 -0.99
CA ALA A 224 -5.61 -19.72 -1.26
C ALA A 224 -5.21 -20.09 -2.70
N ASP A 225 -5.48 -19.20 -3.66
CA ASP A 225 -5.15 -19.34 -5.08
C ASP A 225 -3.71 -18.94 -5.44
N GLN A 226 -2.87 -18.67 -4.42
CA GLN A 226 -1.47 -18.26 -4.56
C GLN A 226 -1.26 -16.84 -5.12
N THR A 227 -2.31 -16.02 -5.20
CA THR A 227 -2.17 -14.59 -5.51
C THR A 227 -1.95 -13.76 -4.24
N ASN A 228 -1.45 -12.54 -4.39
CA ASN A 228 -1.34 -11.61 -3.27
C ASN A 228 -2.67 -10.91 -3.03
N GLY A 229 -2.95 -10.62 -1.77
CA GLY A 229 -4.10 -9.83 -1.40
C GLY A 229 -4.01 -9.30 0.01
N ILE A 230 -5.04 -8.55 0.38
CA ILE A 230 -5.26 -8.03 1.71
C ILE A 230 -6.27 -8.94 2.40
N MET A 231 -5.90 -9.43 3.58
CA MET A 231 -6.65 -10.40 4.35
C MET A 231 -7.05 -9.80 5.70
N ALA A 232 -8.16 -10.25 6.27
CA ALA A 232 -8.52 -10.03 7.67
C ALA A 232 -8.56 -11.36 8.43
N GLN A 233 -7.86 -11.44 9.55
CA GLN A 233 -7.91 -12.57 10.48
C GLN A 233 -8.55 -12.09 11.78
N ALA A 234 -9.66 -12.70 12.18
CA ALA A 234 -10.22 -12.45 13.50
C ALA A 234 -9.20 -12.84 14.59
N MET A 235 -9.14 -12.05 15.65
CA MET A 235 -8.22 -12.22 16.77
C MET A 235 -9.00 -12.63 18.02
N GLN A 236 -8.49 -13.62 18.74
CA GLN A 236 -9.00 -13.96 20.08
C GLN A 236 -8.52 -12.95 21.13
N SER A 237 -7.30 -12.45 20.95
CA SER A 237 -6.70 -11.34 21.69
C SER A 237 -5.66 -10.66 20.80
N ALA A 238 -5.11 -9.51 21.19
CA ALA A 238 -4.08 -8.83 20.41
C ALA A 238 -2.88 -9.74 20.04
N THR A 239 -2.57 -10.76 20.86
CA THR A 239 -1.44 -11.67 20.64
C THR A 239 -1.82 -13.02 20.03
N VAL A 240 -3.10 -13.34 19.89
CA VAL A 240 -3.57 -14.67 19.49
C VAL A 240 -4.64 -14.56 18.41
N ALA A 241 -4.35 -15.11 17.23
CA ALA A 241 -5.34 -15.26 16.15
C ALA A 241 -6.45 -16.23 16.56
N ALA A 242 -7.69 -15.93 16.19
CA ALA A 242 -8.80 -16.86 16.33
C ALA A 242 -8.62 -18.07 15.38
N SER A 243 -9.32 -19.18 15.68
CA SER A 243 -9.24 -20.41 14.87
C SER A 243 -9.92 -20.32 13.51
N SER A 244 -10.72 -19.27 13.26
CA SER A 244 -11.34 -19.02 11.96
C SER A 244 -10.27 -18.75 10.90
N ALA A 245 -10.51 -19.17 9.66
CA ALA A 245 -9.61 -18.84 8.56
C ALA A 245 -9.61 -17.33 8.27
N PRO A 246 -8.50 -16.76 7.78
CA PRO A 246 -8.49 -15.38 7.28
C PRO A 246 -9.46 -15.20 6.12
N VAL A 247 -10.14 -14.06 6.08
CA VAL A 247 -11.08 -13.66 5.02
C VAL A 247 -10.37 -12.71 4.07
N PRO A 248 -10.30 -13.02 2.76
CA PRO A 248 -9.84 -12.06 1.75
C PRO A 248 -10.72 -10.81 1.74
N LEU A 249 -10.10 -9.63 1.78
CA LEU A 249 -10.77 -8.35 1.64
C LEU A 249 -10.59 -7.77 0.24
N LEU A 250 -9.41 -7.93 -0.33
CA LEU A 250 -9.10 -7.45 -1.68
C LEU A 250 -8.00 -8.33 -2.28
N GLY A 251 -8.15 -8.74 -3.52
CA GLY A 251 -7.15 -9.52 -4.24
C GLY A 251 -7.24 -9.29 -5.74
N ASP A 252 -6.46 -10.04 -6.50
CA ASP A 252 -6.42 -9.93 -7.95
C ASP A 252 -7.81 -10.16 -8.57
N GLU A 253 -8.29 -9.20 -9.34
CA GLU A 253 -9.48 -9.40 -10.16
C GLU A 253 -9.10 -10.15 -11.44
N THR A 254 -9.79 -11.26 -11.68
CA THR A 254 -9.59 -12.13 -12.86
C THR A 254 -10.84 -12.22 -13.73
N SER A 255 -12.00 -11.76 -13.25
CA SER A 255 -13.20 -11.65 -14.06
C SER A 255 -13.00 -10.63 -15.19
N ASN A 256 -13.61 -10.91 -16.34
CA ASN A 256 -13.53 -10.09 -17.56
C ASN A 256 -12.09 -9.78 -18.05
N GLY A 257 -11.10 -10.59 -17.66
CA GLY A 257 -9.69 -10.36 -18.02
C GLY A 257 -8.88 -9.58 -16.98
N GLY A 258 -9.54 -9.08 -15.92
CA GLY A 258 -8.92 -8.33 -14.84
C GLY A 258 -8.41 -6.94 -15.26
N TYR A 259 -7.83 -6.21 -14.33
CA TYR A 259 -7.30 -4.86 -14.60
C TYR A 259 -5.85 -4.89 -15.06
N ASN A 260 -5.58 -4.34 -16.25
CA ASN A 260 -4.22 -4.19 -16.74
C ASN A 260 -3.48 -3.06 -16.02
N SER A 261 -4.20 -2.09 -15.50
CA SER A 261 -3.65 -0.99 -14.70
C SER A 261 -3.00 -1.45 -13.38
N GLU A 262 -3.30 -2.67 -12.93
CA GLU A 262 -2.74 -3.26 -11.70
C GLU A 262 -1.46 -4.10 -11.92
N LEU A 263 -0.97 -4.20 -13.16
CA LEU A 263 0.24 -4.98 -13.47
C LEU A 263 1.51 -4.32 -12.90
N PHE A 264 2.26 -5.06 -12.07
CA PHE A 264 3.44 -4.60 -11.31
C PHE A 264 4.65 -4.14 -12.15
N TYR A 265 4.65 -4.42 -13.45
CA TYR A 265 5.71 -3.99 -14.35
C TYR A 265 5.14 -3.25 -15.56
N GLY A 266 3.88 -2.83 -15.49
CA GLY A 266 3.13 -2.25 -16.59
C GLY A 266 2.94 -3.20 -17.78
N LEU A 267 2.29 -2.66 -18.81
CA LEU A 267 1.88 -3.40 -20.01
C LEU A 267 3.06 -4.00 -20.80
N GLY A 268 4.21 -3.34 -20.82
CA GLY A 268 5.34 -3.69 -21.68
C GLY A 268 6.18 -4.89 -21.23
N SER A 269 5.97 -5.40 -20.01
CA SER A 269 6.84 -6.39 -19.39
C SER A 269 6.57 -7.85 -19.78
N GLY A 270 5.39 -8.12 -20.34
CA GLY A 270 4.87 -9.48 -20.56
C GLY A 270 4.59 -10.26 -19.27
N LYS A 271 4.79 -9.67 -18.09
CA LYS A 271 4.52 -10.29 -16.79
C LYS A 271 3.13 -9.87 -16.32
N THR A 272 2.37 -10.84 -15.81
CA THR A 272 0.99 -10.64 -15.35
C THR A 272 0.86 -10.51 -13.82
N TYR A 273 1.97 -10.39 -13.12
CA TYR A 273 1.99 -10.30 -11.66
C TYR A 273 1.40 -8.97 -11.19
N LYS A 274 0.56 -9.04 -10.16
CA LYS A 274 -0.02 -7.90 -9.47
C LYS A 274 0.42 -7.94 -8.01
N GLN A 275 0.71 -6.77 -7.46
CA GLN A 275 1.01 -6.60 -6.05
C GLN A 275 -0.02 -5.64 -5.49
N ILE A 276 -0.91 -6.13 -4.63
CA ILE A 276 -1.92 -5.34 -3.94
C ILE A 276 -1.58 -5.38 -2.45
N GLU A 277 -1.40 -4.22 -1.83
CA GLU A 277 -0.88 -4.13 -0.47
C GLU A 277 -1.44 -2.93 0.31
N THR A 278 -0.89 -2.69 1.51
CA THR A 278 -1.28 -1.67 2.47
C THR A 278 -2.63 -1.92 3.15
N GLY A 279 -3.74 -1.90 2.43
CA GLY A 279 -5.08 -2.15 2.99
C GLY A 279 -5.46 -1.35 4.23
N ASN A 280 -5.29 -0.02 4.20
CA ASN A 280 -5.76 0.84 5.30
C ASN A 280 -7.28 1.00 5.20
N ILE A 281 -8.01 0.68 6.27
CA ILE A 281 -9.47 0.69 6.29
C ILE A 281 -9.96 1.73 7.29
N THR A 282 -10.90 2.55 6.87
CA THR A 282 -11.64 3.46 7.76
C THR A 282 -13.12 3.45 7.42
N LYS A 283 -13.95 3.96 8.32
CA LYS A 283 -15.40 4.09 8.11
C LYS A 283 -15.76 5.53 7.75
N VAL A 284 -16.34 5.72 6.58
CA VAL A 284 -16.77 7.03 6.07
C VAL A 284 -18.26 6.98 5.83
N GLN A 285 -19.03 7.79 6.57
CA GLN A 285 -20.49 7.87 6.50
C GLN A 285 -21.18 6.49 6.50
N GLY A 286 -20.69 5.59 7.36
CA GLY A 286 -21.26 4.24 7.53
C GLY A 286 -20.72 3.17 6.57
N LYS A 287 -19.88 3.51 5.59
CA LYS A 287 -19.25 2.56 4.65
C LYS A 287 -17.80 2.30 5.01
N TYR A 288 -17.32 1.09 4.76
CA TYR A 288 -15.89 0.79 4.85
C TYR A 288 -15.22 1.20 3.56
N VAL A 289 -14.21 2.06 3.67
CA VAL A 289 -13.32 2.41 2.56
C VAL A 289 -11.95 1.83 2.87
N MET A 290 -11.46 1.01 1.96
CA MET A 290 -10.10 0.53 1.94
C MET A 290 -9.30 1.35 0.95
N THR A 291 -8.28 2.04 1.43
CA THR A 291 -7.21 2.56 0.59
C THR A 291 -6.11 1.53 0.47
N TYR A 292 -5.65 1.29 -0.75
CA TYR A 292 -4.66 0.26 -1.06
C TYR A 292 -3.64 0.76 -2.07
N SER A 293 -2.51 0.08 -2.15
CA SER A 293 -1.50 0.35 -3.15
C SER A 293 -1.34 -0.79 -4.14
N VAL A 294 -0.94 -0.43 -5.36
CA VAL A 294 -0.59 -1.36 -6.43
C VAL A 294 0.73 -0.98 -7.04
N GLY A 295 1.55 -1.98 -7.41
CA GLY A 295 2.88 -1.79 -8.01
C GLY A 295 3.99 -1.90 -6.98
N GLY A 296 5.22 -1.51 -7.35
CA GLY A 296 6.35 -1.50 -6.42
C GLY A 296 6.61 -0.10 -5.87
N TYR A 297 6.76 0.06 -4.55
CA TYR A 297 6.92 1.39 -3.92
C TYR A 297 8.05 2.24 -4.51
N ASN A 298 9.07 1.61 -5.07
CA ASN A 298 10.23 2.25 -5.68
C ASN A 298 10.18 2.26 -7.22
N GLN A 299 9.01 2.05 -7.81
CA GLN A 299 8.79 2.01 -9.25
C GLN A 299 7.74 3.05 -9.68
N PRO A 300 7.79 3.52 -10.94
CA PRO A 300 6.80 4.47 -11.47
C PRO A 300 5.36 3.95 -11.50
N ASP A 301 5.17 2.64 -11.39
CA ASP A 301 3.87 1.97 -11.41
C ASP A 301 3.19 1.92 -10.04
N TYR A 302 3.79 2.49 -8.98
CA TYR A 302 3.14 2.58 -7.68
C TYR A 302 1.99 3.58 -7.69
N LYS A 303 0.81 3.14 -7.24
CA LYS A 303 -0.43 3.91 -7.31
C LYS A 303 -1.27 3.74 -6.04
N ALA A 304 -2.18 4.67 -5.80
CA ALA A 304 -3.10 4.66 -4.66
C ALA A 304 -4.55 4.45 -5.12
N GLY A 305 -5.13 3.30 -4.79
CA GLY A 305 -6.51 2.92 -5.12
C GLY A 305 -7.47 3.01 -3.93
N ILE A 306 -8.77 2.93 -4.23
CA ILE A 306 -9.83 2.75 -3.24
C ILE A 306 -10.76 1.61 -3.61
N ALA A 307 -11.17 0.87 -2.59
CA ALA A 307 -12.20 -0.14 -2.68
C ALA A 307 -13.19 0.02 -1.51
N TRP A 308 -14.46 -0.31 -1.75
CA TRP A 308 -15.56 -0.04 -0.83
C TRP A 308 -16.25 -1.32 -0.38
N SER A 309 -16.84 -1.29 0.80
CA SER A 309 -17.76 -2.33 1.26
C SER A 309 -18.81 -1.76 2.21
N ASP A 310 -20.02 -2.33 2.18
CA ASP A 310 -21.05 -2.05 3.19
C ASP A 310 -20.74 -2.73 4.55
N HIS A 311 -19.89 -3.75 4.53
CA HIS A 311 -19.51 -4.56 5.69
C HIS A 311 -17.99 -4.65 5.85
N PHE A 312 -17.50 -4.75 7.09
CA PHE A 312 -16.06 -4.89 7.30
C PHE A 312 -15.51 -6.16 6.65
N LEU A 313 -16.16 -7.31 6.90
CA LEU A 313 -15.92 -8.54 6.16
C LEU A 313 -16.95 -8.66 5.03
N PRO A 314 -16.53 -8.96 3.79
CA PRO A 314 -17.47 -9.28 2.72
C PRO A 314 -18.42 -10.40 3.13
N THR A 315 -19.73 -10.19 2.97
CA THR A 315 -20.78 -11.12 3.43
C THR A 315 -21.01 -12.29 2.48
N THR A 316 -20.59 -12.14 1.22
CA THR A 316 -20.66 -13.20 0.21
C THR A 316 -19.32 -13.91 0.12
N ALA A 317 -19.33 -15.24 0.19
CA ALA A 317 -18.12 -16.03 0.07
C ALA A 317 -17.41 -15.76 -1.27
N GLY A 318 -16.13 -15.42 -1.21
CA GLY A 318 -15.32 -15.08 -2.38
C GLY A 318 -15.52 -13.66 -2.92
N ALA A 319 -16.36 -12.82 -2.28
CA ALA A 319 -16.45 -11.41 -2.62
C ALA A 319 -15.29 -10.61 -2.02
N TYR A 320 -14.93 -9.53 -2.71
CA TYR A 320 -13.95 -8.54 -2.27
C TYR A 320 -14.60 -7.19 -2.08
N TYR A 321 -13.88 -6.27 -1.47
CA TYR A 321 -14.18 -4.85 -1.52
C TYR A 321 -14.25 -4.41 -3.00
N LYS A 322 -15.29 -3.65 -3.32
CA LYS A 322 -15.58 -3.21 -4.68
C LYS A 322 -14.73 -2.01 -5.05
N ARG A 323 -13.83 -2.20 -6.02
CA ARG A 323 -12.97 -1.13 -6.54
C ARG A 323 -13.79 -0.05 -7.24
N ALA A 324 -13.35 1.20 -7.11
CA ALA A 324 -13.83 2.27 -7.98
C ALA A 324 -13.19 2.11 -9.38
N GLN A 325 -14.02 2.18 -10.43
CA GLN A 325 -13.60 1.87 -11.81
C GLN A 325 -13.91 3.01 -12.76
N LYS A 326 -13.25 3.03 -13.92
CA LYS A 326 -13.60 3.89 -15.04
C LYS A 326 -13.44 3.11 -16.35
N LEU A 327 -14.30 3.41 -17.32
CA LEU A 327 -14.15 2.86 -18.66
C LEU A 327 -12.93 3.49 -19.36
N ASP A 328 -12.02 2.66 -19.85
CA ASP A 328 -10.85 3.08 -20.60
C ASP A 328 -11.17 3.26 -22.09
N THR A 329 -11.91 4.32 -22.42
CA THR A 329 -12.36 4.59 -23.80
C THR A 329 -11.19 4.78 -24.78
N ALA A 330 -10.03 5.23 -24.30
CA ALA A 330 -8.86 5.52 -25.12
C ALA A 330 -7.88 4.35 -25.21
N GLY A 331 -8.06 3.29 -24.42
CA GLY A 331 -7.14 2.14 -24.37
C GLY A 331 -5.78 2.50 -23.76
N VAL A 332 -5.75 3.42 -22.80
CA VAL A 332 -4.53 3.80 -22.04
C VAL A 332 -3.87 2.56 -21.42
N TRP A 333 -4.67 1.63 -20.91
CA TRP A 333 -4.24 0.38 -20.31
C TRP A 333 -4.29 -0.80 -21.29
N GLY A 334 -4.20 -0.51 -22.59
CA GLY A 334 -4.03 -1.49 -23.67
C GLY A 334 -5.33 -2.14 -24.16
N GLN A 335 -6.48 -1.88 -23.54
CA GLN A 335 -7.77 -2.43 -23.97
C GLN A 335 -8.86 -1.33 -24.04
N PRO A 336 -9.13 -0.77 -25.22
CA PRO A 336 -10.18 0.23 -25.39
C PRO A 336 -11.55 -0.29 -24.95
N ASN A 337 -12.29 0.55 -24.22
CA ASN A 337 -13.59 0.28 -23.62
C ASN A 337 -13.59 -0.88 -22.60
N HIS A 338 -12.43 -1.23 -22.05
CA HIS A 338 -12.35 -2.11 -20.90
C HIS A 338 -12.47 -1.30 -19.60
N ALA A 339 -13.04 -1.89 -18.54
CA ALA A 339 -13.10 -1.23 -17.24
C ALA A 339 -11.75 -1.34 -16.53
N GLU A 340 -11.23 -0.22 -16.06
CA GLU A 340 -9.95 -0.15 -15.35
C GLU A 340 -10.12 0.55 -14.00
N VAL A 341 -9.16 0.35 -13.10
CA VAL A 341 -9.21 0.97 -11.78
C VAL A 341 -9.05 2.49 -11.90
N ALA A 342 -9.96 3.22 -11.26
CA ALA A 342 -9.87 4.66 -11.11
C ALA A 342 -9.12 4.99 -9.82
N TYR A 343 -7.80 5.13 -9.91
CA TYR A 343 -6.94 5.46 -8.78
C TYR A 343 -7.25 6.84 -8.21
N LEU A 344 -7.12 7.01 -6.89
CA LEU A 344 -7.17 8.32 -6.24
C LEU A 344 -5.96 9.17 -6.64
N LEU A 345 -4.79 8.56 -6.76
CA LEU A 345 -3.55 9.20 -7.22
C LEU A 345 -2.71 8.19 -8.01
N GLN A 346 -2.10 8.63 -9.10
CA GLN A 346 -1.15 7.83 -9.89
C GLN A 346 -0.16 8.72 -10.64
N SER A 347 1.02 8.19 -10.98
CA SER A 347 2.06 8.90 -11.73
C SER A 347 2.53 8.14 -12.97
N GLN A 348 1.82 7.09 -13.37
CA GLN A 348 2.24 6.18 -14.43
C GLN A 348 1.76 6.62 -15.81
N GLU A 349 0.46 6.94 -15.95
CA GLU A 349 -0.17 7.21 -17.24
C GLU A 349 -0.79 8.61 -17.25
N ALA A 350 -0.16 9.55 -17.95
CA ALA A 350 -0.59 10.96 -18.01
C ALA A 350 -2.00 11.16 -18.61
N GLN A 351 -2.46 10.19 -19.40
CA GLN A 351 -3.78 10.20 -20.04
C GLN A 351 -4.88 9.60 -19.14
N TRP A 352 -4.51 8.98 -18.01
CA TRP A 352 -5.46 8.44 -17.03
C TRP A 352 -5.78 9.49 -15.96
N PRO A 353 -7.00 9.50 -15.36
CA PRO A 353 -7.36 10.47 -14.32
C PRO A 353 -6.41 10.48 -13.13
N ASN A 354 -6.45 11.59 -12.38
CA ASN A 354 -5.68 11.80 -11.15
C ASN A 354 -4.17 11.55 -11.32
N TYR A 355 -3.64 11.94 -12.49
CA TYR A 355 -2.21 11.95 -12.75
C TYR A 355 -1.53 13.09 -11.98
N VAL A 356 -0.49 12.77 -11.19
CA VAL A 356 0.16 13.71 -10.28
C VAL A 356 1.68 13.74 -10.37
N ALA A 357 2.27 13.19 -11.44
CA ALA A 357 3.72 13.05 -11.56
C ALA A 357 4.50 14.38 -11.57
N ASP A 358 3.82 15.52 -11.80
CA ASP A 358 4.43 16.85 -11.70
C ASP A 358 4.63 17.32 -10.24
N GLN A 359 3.97 16.67 -9.29
CA GLN A 359 4.03 16.97 -7.85
C GLN A 359 4.60 15.80 -7.04
N VAL A 360 4.17 14.56 -7.33
CA VAL A 360 4.60 13.35 -6.62
C VAL A 360 4.69 12.16 -7.58
N LEU A 361 5.83 11.45 -7.53
CA LEU A 361 6.04 10.17 -8.21
C LEU A 361 5.74 9.01 -7.26
N ALA A 362 5.22 7.92 -7.80
CA ALA A 362 4.92 6.68 -7.09
C ALA A 362 4.08 6.91 -5.80
N PRO A 363 2.91 7.58 -5.88
CA PRO A 363 2.08 7.80 -4.71
C PRO A 363 1.49 6.48 -4.21
N GLY A 364 1.70 6.16 -2.94
CA GLY A 364 1.10 4.98 -2.34
C GLY A 364 1.26 4.91 -0.82
N VAL A 365 0.97 3.72 -0.27
CA VAL A 365 0.63 3.52 1.14
C VAL A 365 -0.45 4.52 1.63
N PRO A 366 -1.57 4.64 0.90
CA PRO A 366 -2.59 5.64 1.19
C PRO A 366 -3.39 5.31 2.46
N SER A 367 -3.82 6.34 3.18
CA SER A 367 -4.82 6.26 4.26
C SER A 367 -5.77 7.44 4.20
N ILE A 368 -7.07 7.22 4.46
CA ILE A 368 -8.03 8.29 4.67
C ILE A 368 -8.14 8.59 6.16
N VAL A 369 -8.03 9.87 6.52
CA VAL A 369 -8.22 10.37 7.89
C VAL A 369 -9.19 11.52 7.89
N SER A 370 -9.88 11.72 9.01
CA SER A 370 -10.69 12.91 9.24
C SER A 370 -10.10 13.71 10.40
N ASP A 371 -10.20 15.04 10.30
CA ASP A 371 -9.92 15.92 11.43
C ASP A 371 -11.15 16.08 12.34
N THR A 372 -10.96 16.68 13.52
CA THR A 372 -12.05 16.97 14.48
C THR A 372 -13.07 17.98 13.96
N GLY A 373 -12.76 18.69 12.88
CA GLY A 373 -13.67 19.61 12.18
C GLY A 373 -14.49 18.94 11.07
N GLY A 374 -14.32 17.64 10.85
CA GLY A 374 -15.02 16.87 9.82
C GLY A 374 -14.43 16.99 8.42
N GLN A 375 -13.25 17.62 8.26
CA GLN A 375 -12.52 17.59 7.00
C GLN A 375 -11.83 16.25 6.81
N THR A 376 -11.84 15.75 5.58
CA THR A 376 -11.24 14.47 5.23
C THR A 376 -10.01 14.68 4.38
N TYR A 377 -8.96 13.91 4.64
CA TYR A 377 -7.68 13.97 3.96
C TYR A 377 -7.26 12.57 3.51
N LEU A 378 -6.62 12.50 2.36
CA LEU A 378 -5.79 11.37 1.97
C LEU A 378 -4.37 11.69 2.41
N VAL A 379 -3.80 10.86 3.28
CA VAL A 379 -2.35 10.85 3.54
C VAL A 379 -1.71 9.71 2.76
N PHE A 380 -0.49 9.90 2.29
CA PHE A 380 0.22 8.91 1.48
C PHE A 380 1.72 9.23 1.46
N ALA A 381 2.52 8.36 0.86
CA ALA A 381 3.94 8.60 0.64
C ALA A 381 4.33 8.43 -0.83
N GLY A 382 5.33 9.18 -1.27
CA GLY A 382 5.87 9.15 -2.64
C GLY A 382 7.18 9.92 -2.75
N TYR A 383 7.61 10.26 -3.96
CA TYR A 383 8.86 10.98 -4.20
C TYR A 383 8.58 12.35 -4.80
N ALA A 384 9.30 13.37 -4.32
CA ALA A 384 9.28 14.66 -4.99
C ALA A 384 9.98 14.52 -6.36
N PRO A 385 9.42 14.98 -7.48
CA PRO A 385 10.06 14.85 -8.80
C PRO A 385 11.47 15.43 -8.87
N SER A 386 11.73 16.50 -8.13
CA SER A 386 13.05 17.15 -8.02
C SER A 386 14.05 16.37 -7.15
N ASP A 387 13.61 15.34 -6.44
CA ASP A 387 14.41 14.55 -5.51
C ASP A 387 13.92 13.09 -5.45
N ALA A 388 13.98 12.45 -6.61
CA ALA A 388 13.67 11.03 -6.79
C ALA A 388 14.86 10.32 -7.44
N PRO A 389 16.03 10.26 -6.78
CA PRO A 389 17.19 9.59 -7.36
C PRO A 389 16.89 8.12 -7.60
N THR A 390 17.52 7.55 -8.62
CA THR A 390 17.31 6.16 -9.01
C THR A 390 18.60 5.35 -8.96
N GLN A 391 18.46 4.06 -8.66
CA GLN A 391 19.50 3.04 -8.79
C GLN A 391 18.90 1.85 -9.54
N ASP A 392 19.55 1.42 -10.63
CA ASP A 392 19.03 0.37 -11.54
C ASP A 392 17.61 0.66 -12.07
N GLY A 393 17.26 1.94 -12.26
CA GLY A 393 15.93 2.36 -12.70
C GLY A 393 14.84 2.34 -11.62
N LEU A 394 15.21 2.06 -10.36
CA LEU A 394 14.32 2.06 -9.20
C LEU A 394 14.59 3.28 -8.32
N TYR A 395 13.55 3.93 -7.79
CA TYR A 395 13.71 5.03 -6.85
C TYR A 395 14.43 4.58 -5.57
N ILE A 396 15.32 5.41 -5.03
CA ILE A 396 16.01 5.11 -3.77
C ILE A 396 15.03 5.34 -2.60
N GLY A 397 14.65 4.26 -1.91
CA GLY A 397 13.64 4.27 -0.85
C GLY A 397 13.83 5.33 0.24
N SER A 398 15.07 5.68 0.58
CA SER A 398 15.39 6.70 1.60
C SER A 398 14.99 8.14 1.20
N HIS A 399 14.61 8.39 -0.05
CA HIS A 399 14.13 9.69 -0.52
C HIS A 399 12.60 9.83 -0.51
N ARG A 400 11.89 8.78 -0.06
CA ARG A 400 10.43 8.80 0.02
C ARG A 400 9.96 9.75 1.13
N ARG A 401 8.85 10.45 0.89
CA ARG A 401 8.31 11.52 1.74
C ARG A 401 6.80 11.37 1.93
N PRO A 402 6.23 11.85 3.05
CA PRO A 402 4.81 11.81 3.31
C PRO A 402 4.13 13.10 2.81
N TYR A 403 2.95 12.92 2.23
CA TYR A 403 2.13 13.97 1.66
C TYR A 403 0.69 13.81 2.11
N TYR A 404 -0.07 14.88 1.96
CA TYR A 404 -1.52 14.84 2.11
C TYR A 404 -2.22 15.66 1.04
N VAL A 405 -3.48 15.32 0.79
CA VAL A 405 -4.41 16.12 -0.02
C VAL A 405 -5.79 16.08 0.62
N ARG A 406 -6.51 17.20 0.57
CA ARG A 406 -7.90 17.25 1.04
C ARG A 406 -8.79 16.42 0.10
N LEU A 407 -9.78 15.75 0.67
CA LEU A 407 -10.77 14.97 -0.05
C LEU A 407 -12.14 15.64 0.01
N ASN A 408 -12.83 15.65 -1.13
CA ASN A 408 -14.27 15.84 -1.19
C ASN A 408 -14.94 14.47 -1.02
N VAL A 409 -15.77 14.33 0.00
CA VAL A 409 -16.51 13.10 0.29
C VAL A 409 -18.00 13.35 0.07
N GLN A 410 -18.61 12.61 -0.85
CA GLN A 410 -20.01 12.74 -1.23
C GLN A 410 -20.63 11.35 -1.44
N ILE A 411 -21.02 10.69 -0.36
CA ILE A 411 -21.75 9.42 -0.46
C ILE A 411 -23.25 9.74 -0.47
N PRO A 412 -24.00 9.35 -1.51
CA PRO A 412 -25.43 9.60 -1.54
C PRO A 412 -26.14 8.95 -0.33
N PRO A 413 -27.10 9.64 0.30
CA PRO A 413 -27.85 9.07 1.41
C PRO A 413 -28.51 7.74 1.00
N ASN A 414 -28.44 6.74 1.88
CA ASN A 414 -28.99 5.39 1.68
C ASN A 414 -28.37 4.58 0.52
N ALA A 415 -27.33 5.07 -0.15
CA ALA A 415 -26.61 4.26 -1.13
C ALA A 415 -25.96 3.05 -0.44
N THR A 416 -25.97 1.91 -1.13
CA THR A 416 -25.17 0.72 -0.78
C THR A 416 -24.05 0.56 -1.80
N VAL A 417 -22.92 0.01 -1.36
CA VAL A 417 -21.80 -0.30 -2.25
C VAL A 417 -22.23 -1.34 -3.29
N ASP A 418 -22.99 -2.33 -2.87
CA ASP A 418 -23.49 -3.39 -3.75
C ASP A 418 -24.43 -2.82 -4.83
N GLY A 419 -25.33 -1.91 -4.45
CA GLY A 419 -26.29 -1.28 -5.36
C GLY A 419 -25.73 -0.17 -6.25
N THR A 420 -24.50 0.30 -6.01
CA THR A 420 -23.88 1.40 -6.75
C THR A 420 -23.00 0.87 -7.86
N ALA A 421 -23.07 1.39 -9.09
CA ALA A 421 -22.16 0.96 -10.15
C ALA A 421 -20.70 1.28 -9.78
N ALA A 422 -19.75 0.42 -10.17
CA ALA A 422 -18.34 0.64 -9.81
C ALA A 422 -17.77 1.96 -10.36
N GLN A 423 -18.34 2.46 -11.47
CA GLN A 423 -18.01 3.77 -12.03
C GLN A 423 -18.47 4.92 -11.14
N ASP A 424 -19.63 4.81 -10.51
CA ASP A 424 -20.19 5.87 -9.67
C ASP A 424 -19.48 5.99 -8.33
N LEU A 425 -18.83 4.91 -7.86
CA LEU A 425 -17.98 4.93 -6.65
C LEU A 425 -16.81 5.92 -6.77
N THR A 426 -16.40 6.29 -7.99
CA THR A 426 -15.35 7.30 -8.21
C THR A 426 -15.75 8.71 -7.81
N ASN A 427 -17.06 8.96 -7.66
CA ASN A 427 -17.61 10.25 -7.26
C ASN A 427 -17.78 10.37 -5.74
N TRP A 428 -17.66 9.26 -5.00
CA TRP A 428 -17.87 9.25 -3.55
C TRP A 428 -16.72 9.90 -2.80
N VAL A 429 -15.50 9.76 -3.30
CA VAL A 429 -14.29 10.37 -2.75
C VAL A 429 -13.42 10.86 -3.88
N GLN A 430 -13.10 12.15 -3.88
CA GLN A 430 -12.26 12.78 -4.89
C GLN A 430 -11.21 13.69 -4.24
N PRO A 431 -9.97 13.72 -4.75
CA PRO A 431 -9.00 14.70 -4.31
C PRO A 431 -9.44 16.12 -4.71
N VAL A 432 -9.30 17.07 -3.79
CA VAL A 432 -9.56 18.48 -4.07
C VAL A 432 -8.51 18.99 -5.05
N THR A 433 -8.99 19.69 -6.09
CA THR A 433 -8.15 20.33 -7.09
C THR A 433 -8.03 21.83 -6.80
N SER A 434 -6.86 22.39 -7.14
CA SER A 434 -6.61 23.82 -7.21
C SER A 434 -6.90 24.34 -8.62
N PRO A 435 -7.42 25.57 -8.77
CA PRO A 435 -7.63 26.24 -10.05
C PRO A 435 -6.37 26.33 -10.92
#